data_AF-A0AAD6LH88-F1
#
_entry.id   AF-A0AAD6LH88-F1
#
_cell.length_a   1.000
_cell.length_b   1.000
_cell.length_c   1.000
_cell.angle_alpha   90.00
_cell.angle_beta   90.00
_cell.angle_gamma   90.00
#
_symmetry.space_group_name_H-M   'P 1'
#
loop_
_entity.id
_entity.type
_entity.pdbx_description
1 polymer ?
#
loop_
_entity_poly.entity_id
_entity_poly.type
_entity_poly.pdbx_seq_one_letter_code
_entity_poly.pdbx_strand_id
1 'polypeptide(L)'
;MKRDHQETIGGAGNSIGNKAESSSSSMTTGKGKLWVEDDQDAGGMDELLAVLGYKIKSSEMADVAQKLEQLEMVLGSEDGISHLASDTVHYNPSDLSGWVQSMLSEFNNLPSTDLDSSTLLSNNQDSNLSTMTSLDFSNNSQSKAFVDDSEYDLRAIPGVAAYPQQEFDKSNDRKRMKLTLVGSNTAPAPALAVNSLQSSSSSCTTSSSPQAIMAVSGTLSEPTRPVVLIDSQETGVRLVHTLLACAEAIQQENLKLADALVKHIGVLAASQAGAMRKVATYFAEALARRIYKIFPQNHCLDSSYSDTLEMHFYETCPYLKFAHFTANQAILEAFANASRVHVIDFGLKQGMQWPALMQALALRPGGPPAFRLTGIGPPQPDNTDALQQVGWKLAQLARTIGVEFEFRGFVASSLADLEAEMLDLRPPEVEAVAVNSVFELHRLLDRPGGIDKVLGSIKAMRPKIVTIVEQEANHNGPVFLDRFTEALHYYSSLFDSLEGSGVTPTSQDLVMSELYLGRQICNVVACEGADRVERHETLAQWRTRFDSAGFDPVHLGSNAFKQASMLLALFAGGDGYRVEENNGCLMLGWHTRPLIDTSAWRLAAGDSRLRVNSAEFELPNLFHVVS
;
A
#
# COMPACT_ATOMS: atom_id res chain seq x y z
N MET A 1 -28.33 -29.32 48.18
CA MET A 1 -29.37 -28.37 47.73
C MET A 1 -28.95 -26.96 48.18
N LYS A 2 -29.05 -26.00 47.27
CA LYS A 2 -28.63 -24.57 47.33
C LYS A 2 -28.96 -23.82 48.63
N ARG A 3 -28.12 -22.82 49.01
CA ARG A 3 -28.47 -21.37 49.00
C ARG A 3 -27.36 -20.46 49.58
N ASP A 4 -27.37 -19.23 49.09
CA ASP A 4 -26.43 -18.11 49.25
C ASP A 4 -26.47 -17.34 50.59
N HIS A 5 -25.37 -16.61 50.81
CA HIS A 5 -25.06 -15.36 51.53
C HIS A 5 -25.98 -14.77 52.64
N GLN A 6 -25.38 -14.29 53.75
CA GLN A 6 -25.04 -12.86 53.99
C GLN A 6 -24.42 -12.56 55.39
N GLU A 7 -23.30 -11.82 55.37
CA GLU A 7 -22.70 -10.79 56.27
C GLU A 7 -22.81 -10.73 57.83
N THR A 8 -21.61 -10.72 58.45
CA THR A 8 -20.95 -9.67 59.29
C THR A 8 -21.48 -9.20 60.67
N ILE A 9 -20.64 -9.32 61.72
CA ILE A 9 -20.48 -8.45 62.93
C ILE A 9 -19.01 -8.59 63.40
N GLY A 10 -18.11 -7.60 63.45
CA GLY A 10 -17.97 -6.44 64.38
C GLY A 10 -16.77 -6.70 65.33
N GLY A 11 -15.79 -5.85 65.68
CA GLY A 11 -15.59 -4.40 65.58
C GLY A 11 -15.17 -3.84 66.96
N ALA A 12 -13.93 -3.37 67.15
CA ALA A 12 -13.46 -2.41 68.19
C ALA A 12 -11.92 -2.21 68.05
N GLY A 13 -11.29 -1.04 68.13
CA GLY A 13 -11.72 0.32 68.42
C GLY A 13 -10.61 1.36 68.13
N ASN A 14 -11.04 2.62 68.05
CA ASN A 14 -10.33 3.87 67.71
C ASN A 14 -9.09 4.22 68.57
N SER A 15 -8.16 5.03 68.01
CA SER A 15 -8.05 6.49 68.34
C SER A 15 -6.65 7.13 68.12
N ILE A 16 -6.58 8.04 67.14
CA ILE A 16 -5.98 9.41 67.16
C ILE A 16 -4.46 9.61 67.38
N GLY A 17 -3.81 10.27 66.40
CA GLY A 17 -3.09 11.55 66.67
C GLY A 17 -1.61 11.71 66.26
N ASN A 18 -1.37 12.65 65.33
CA ASN A 18 -0.24 13.60 65.21
C ASN A 18 1.13 13.22 64.60
N LYS A 19 1.38 13.84 63.43
CA LYS A 19 2.50 14.72 62.99
C LYS A 19 3.93 14.58 63.58
N ALA A 20 4.86 14.65 62.61
CA ALA A 20 6.14 15.39 62.56
C ALA A 20 7.48 14.65 62.81
N GLU A 21 8.29 14.66 61.75
CA GLU A 21 9.76 14.84 61.64
C GLU A 21 10.68 14.48 62.82
N SER A 22 11.71 13.65 62.57
CA SER A 22 13.13 14.10 62.58
C SER A 22 14.14 12.95 62.47
N SER A 23 15.08 13.17 61.56
CA SER A 23 16.51 12.81 61.44
C SER A 23 17.25 11.83 62.38
N SER A 24 18.36 11.32 61.78
CA SER A 24 19.65 10.87 62.35
C SER A 24 19.79 9.34 62.54
N SER A 25 20.54 8.60 61.70
CA SER A 25 22.01 8.53 61.43
C SER A 25 22.72 7.48 62.28
N SER A 26 23.53 6.61 61.67
CA SER A 26 24.89 6.18 62.10
C SER A 26 25.28 4.84 61.44
N MET A 27 26.19 4.86 60.46
CA MET A 27 27.59 4.37 60.49
C MET A 27 27.73 2.84 60.44
N THR A 28 28.52 2.27 59.53
CA THR A 28 29.99 2.27 59.64
C THR A 28 30.78 2.43 58.32
N THR A 29 31.78 3.28 58.44
CA THR A 29 33.06 3.45 57.70
C THR A 29 33.82 2.13 57.46
N GLY A 30 34.74 1.98 56.50
CA GLY A 30 35.40 2.89 55.56
C GLY A 30 36.82 2.39 55.25
N LYS A 31 37.42 3.00 54.20
CA LYS A 31 38.83 3.02 53.73
C LYS A 31 39.15 2.11 52.53
N GLY A 32 39.65 2.62 51.41
CA GLY A 32 39.87 4.02 51.03
C GLY A 32 40.87 4.20 49.88
N LYS A 33 40.82 5.43 49.32
CA LYS A 33 41.86 6.20 48.59
C LYS A 33 42.35 5.60 47.27
N LEU A 34 42.57 6.35 46.19
CA LEU A 34 42.48 7.78 45.83
C LEU A 34 42.80 7.77 44.31
N TRP A 35 42.30 8.73 43.53
CA TRP A 35 42.91 9.39 42.35
C TRP A 35 41.83 9.80 41.34
N VAL A 36 41.61 11.12 41.32
CA VAL A 36 41.22 12.00 40.21
C VAL A 36 39.76 11.99 39.77
N GLU A 37 39.06 13.04 40.20
CA GLU A 37 37.95 13.66 39.48
C GLU A 37 38.42 14.04 38.07
N ASP A 38 37.78 13.45 37.07
CA ASP A 38 37.46 14.16 35.83
C ASP A 38 35.93 14.37 35.86
N ASP A 39 35.52 15.60 36.14
CA ASP A 39 34.20 16.12 35.80
C ASP A 39 34.05 16.10 34.27
N GLN A 40 33.16 15.27 33.74
CA GLN A 40 32.35 15.52 32.52
C GLN A 40 31.58 14.26 32.08
N ASP A 41 30.26 14.21 32.33
CA ASP A 41 29.21 14.06 31.30
C ASP A 41 27.83 14.11 32.00
N ALA A 42 27.40 15.32 32.37
CA ALA A 42 26.03 15.57 32.76
C ALA A 42 25.15 15.58 31.49
N GLY A 43 24.81 14.40 31.01
CA GLY A 43 24.02 14.24 29.79
C GLY A 43 23.48 12.83 29.66
N GLY A 44 22.60 12.43 30.59
CA GLY A 44 21.86 11.18 30.46
C GLY A 44 21.14 11.13 29.12
N MET A 45 21.26 9.98 28.43
CA MET A 45 20.47 9.71 27.23
C MET A 45 18.98 9.83 27.58
N ASP A 46 18.19 10.40 26.67
CA ASP A 46 16.75 10.48 26.83
C ASP A 46 16.16 9.07 26.93
N GLU A 47 15.59 8.77 28.09
CA GLU A 47 15.15 7.41 28.42
C GLU A 47 14.00 6.94 27.53
N LEU A 48 13.14 7.85 27.05
CA LEU A 48 12.01 7.52 26.19
C LEU A 48 12.48 7.14 24.78
N LEU A 49 13.41 7.90 24.22
CA LEU A 49 13.95 7.63 22.88
C LEU A 49 14.96 6.46 22.90
N ALA A 50 15.65 6.24 24.01
CA ALA A 50 16.50 5.07 24.21
C ALA A 50 15.71 3.74 24.18
N VAL A 51 14.48 3.72 24.71
CA VAL A 51 13.56 2.56 24.63
C VAL A 51 13.18 2.25 23.18
N LEU A 52 13.16 3.27 22.31
CA LEU A 52 12.89 3.14 20.88
C LEU A 52 14.15 2.84 20.04
N GLY A 53 15.32 2.72 20.68
CA GLY A 53 16.59 2.39 20.03
C GLY A 53 17.42 3.59 19.55
N TYR A 54 16.97 4.82 19.85
CA TYR A 54 17.68 6.05 19.49
C TYR A 54 18.63 6.49 20.60
N LYS A 55 19.82 6.98 20.22
CA LYS A 55 20.83 7.48 21.17
C LYS A 55 20.84 9.01 21.10
N ILE A 56 20.03 9.66 21.94
CA ILE A 56 19.95 11.12 21.99
C ILE A 56 20.22 11.56 23.42
N LYS A 57 21.20 12.44 23.63
CA LYS A 57 21.40 13.03 24.95
C LYS A 57 20.26 14.01 25.25
N SER A 58 19.81 14.05 26.50
CA SER A 58 18.75 15.00 26.91
C SER A 58 19.12 16.46 26.61
N SER A 59 20.42 16.79 26.60
CA SER A 59 20.97 18.10 26.24
C SER A 59 20.88 18.44 24.74
N GLU A 60 20.74 17.44 23.88
CA GLU A 60 20.69 17.60 22.41
C GLU A 60 19.25 17.66 21.88
N MET A 61 18.25 17.42 22.74
CA MET A 61 16.85 17.33 22.34
C MET A 61 16.31 18.62 21.72
N ALA A 62 16.74 19.78 22.26
CA ALA A 62 16.33 21.08 21.73
C ALA A 62 16.87 21.31 20.30
N ASP A 63 18.13 20.90 20.05
CA ASP A 63 18.75 21.02 18.73
C ASP A 63 18.11 20.04 17.74
N VAL A 64 17.79 18.82 18.17
CA VAL A 64 17.08 17.84 17.34
C VAL A 64 15.69 18.35 16.96
N ALA A 65 14.93 18.89 17.91
CA ALA A 65 13.60 19.44 17.66
C ALA A 65 13.66 20.62 16.66
N GLN A 66 14.60 21.55 16.85
CA GLN A 66 14.77 22.69 15.94
C GLN A 66 15.15 22.24 14.53
N LYS A 67 15.97 21.21 14.39
CA LYS A 67 16.36 20.67 13.07
C LYS A 67 15.21 19.90 12.40
N LEU A 68 14.37 19.21 13.17
CA LEU A 68 13.17 18.56 12.64
C LEU A 68 12.15 19.59 12.12
N GLU A 69 11.93 20.69 12.85
CA GLU A 69 11.09 21.81 12.39
C GLU A 69 11.65 22.45 11.11
N GLN A 70 12.97 22.61 11.00
CA GLN A 70 13.61 23.10 9.78
C GLN A 70 13.42 22.14 8.61
N LEU A 71 13.53 20.83 8.85
CA LEU A 71 13.33 19.82 7.82
C LEU A 71 11.87 19.79 7.34
N GLU A 72 10.90 19.90 8.25
CA GLU A 72 9.48 20.00 7.92
C GLU A 72 9.18 21.24 7.05
N MET A 73 9.79 22.38 7.37
CA MET A 73 9.66 23.62 6.60
C MET A 73 10.21 23.48 5.17
N VAL A 74 11.29 22.73 4.99
CA VAL A 74 11.91 22.49 3.68
C VAL A 74 11.08 21.48 2.86
N LEU A 75 10.59 20.41 3.48
CA LEU A 75 9.72 19.40 2.86
C LEU A 75 8.33 19.95 2.49
N GLY A 76 7.85 21.00 3.17
CA GLY A 76 6.60 21.68 2.86
C GLY A 76 6.65 22.63 1.66
N SER A 77 7.82 22.81 1.03
CA SER A 77 7.98 23.62 -0.19
C SER A 77 7.97 22.74 -1.45
N GLU A 78 7.30 23.18 -2.53
CA GLU A 78 7.13 22.38 -3.76
C GLU A 78 8.46 21.93 -4.41
N ASP A 79 9.56 22.65 -4.16
CA ASP A 79 10.89 22.33 -4.68
C ASP A 79 11.67 21.33 -3.81
N GLY A 80 11.30 21.14 -2.54
CA GLY A 80 12.03 20.31 -1.58
C GLY A 80 11.92 18.80 -1.84
N ILE A 81 10.84 18.37 -2.50
CA ILE A 81 10.57 16.95 -2.78
C ILE A 81 11.34 16.48 -4.03
N SER A 82 11.63 17.40 -4.94
CA SER A 82 12.25 17.13 -6.24
C SER A 82 13.73 16.72 -6.16
N HIS A 83 14.40 17.01 -5.05
CA HIS A 83 15.86 16.86 -4.92
C HIS A 83 16.35 15.71 -4.03
N LEU A 84 15.46 15.00 -3.32
CA LEU A 84 15.83 13.83 -2.49
C LEU A 84 16.14 12.56 -3.31
N ALA A 85 15.97 12.61 -4.64
CA ALA A 85 16.09 11.45 -5.52
C ALA A 85 17.50 11.20 -6.08
N SER A 86 18.53 11.96 -5.66
CA SER A 86 19.91 11.73 -6.12
C SER A 86 20.91 11.82 -4.97
N ASP A 87 21.61 10.70 -4.75
CA ASP A 87 22.76 10.48 -3.85
C ASP A 87 22.47 10.36 -2.34
N THR A 88 21.65 9.37 -1.93
CA THR A 88 21.57 8.96 -0.52
C THR A 88 22.83 8.21 -0.08
N VAL A 89 23.69 8.88 0.69
CA VAL A 89 24.80 8.24 1.44
C VAL A 89 24.24 7.55 2.69
N HIS A 90 24.77 6.37 3.03
CA HIS A 90 24.35 5.57 4.19
C HIS A 90 24.58 6.31 5.52
N TYR A 91 23.50 6.60 6.26
CA TYR A 91 23.59 7.12 7.63
C TYR A 91 22.96 6.15 8.63
N ASN A 92 23.54 6.11 9.83
CA ASN A 92 23.06 5.30 10.94
C ASN A 92 21.83 5.98 11.59
N PRO A 93 20.60 5.45 11.45
CA PRO A 93 19.39 6.09 11.96
C PRO A 93 19.31 6.13 13.50
N SER A 94 20.26 5.49 14.19
CA SER A 94 20.33 5.49 15.65
C SER A 94 20.88 6.81 16.23
N ASP A 95 21.51 7.66 15.40
CA ASP A 95 21.99 9.00 15.74
C ASP A 95 21.12 10.05 15.04
N LEU A 96 20.02 10.42 15.71
CA LEU A 96 18.97 11.27 15.12
C LEU A 96 19.48 12.68 14.81
N SER A 97 20.33 13.27 15.66
CA SER A 97 20.88 14.62 15.43
C SER A 97 21.80 14.65 14.22
N GLY A 98 22.68 13.64 14.08
CA GLY A 98 23.56 13.49 12.92
C GLY A 98 22.79 13.23 11.63
N TRP A 99 21.75 12.39 11.70
CA TRP A 99 20.90 12.07 10.56
C TRP A 99 20.11 13.29 10.05
N VAL A 100 19.41 14.02 10.93
CA VAL A 100 18.65 15.22 10.52
C VAL A 100 19.59 16.32 9.99
N GLN A 101 20.76 16.50 10.61
CA GLN A 101 21.76 17.45 10.12
C GLN A 101 22.25 17.13 8.70
N SER A 102 22.41 15.84 8.39
CA SER A 102 22.83 15.41 7.05
C SER A 102 21.78 15.74 6.01
N MET A 103 20.50 15.46 6.30
CA MET A 103 19.39 15.79 5.40
C MET A 103 19.32 17.30 5.14
N LEU A 104 19.46 18.12 6.19
CA LEU A 104 19.50 19.59 6.05
C LEU A 104 20.72 20.08 5.24
N SER A 105 21.85 19.37 5.28
CA SER A 105 23.05 19.77 4.54
C SER A 105 22.98 19.46 3.04
N GLU A 106 22.21 18.44 2.63
CA GLU A 106 21.95 18.14 1.22
C GLU A 106 21.13 19.25 0.54
N PHE A 107 20.19 19.86 1.25
CA PHE A 107 19.43 21.01 0.75
C PHE A 107 20.26 22.28 0.57
N ASN A 108 21.40 22.41 1.25
CA ASN A 108 22.21 23.63 1.26
C ASN A 108 23.37 23.62 0.23
N ASN A 109 23.62 22.51 -0.48
CA ASN A 109 24.69 22.39 -1.47
C ASN A 109 24.14 22.33 -2.90
N LEU A 110 23.86 23.47 -3.52
CA LEU A 110 23.62 23.59 -4.96
C LEU A 110 24.71 24.44 -5.65
N PRO A 111 25.40 23.95 -6.70
CA PRO A 111 25.93 24.77 -7.76
C PRO A 111 24.88 24.95 -8.87
N SER A 112 24.59 26.20 -9.23
CA SER A 112 23.74 26.59 -10.37
C SER A 112 24.27 26.00 -11.68
N THR A 113 23.47 25.20 -12.38
CA THR A 113 23.71 24.85 -13.78
C THR A 113 22.45 25.07 -14.61
N ASP A 114 22.48 26.13 -15.43
CA ASP A 114 21.54 26.40 -16.51
C ASP A 114 21.65 25.30 -17.58
N LEU A 115 20.53 24.67 -17.93
CA LEU A 115 20.40 23.90 -19.17
C LEU A 115 19.03 24.15 -19.81
N ASP A 116 19.09 24.72 -21.01
CA ASP A 116 18.00 25.23 -21.85
C ASP A 116 16.90 24.20 -22.15
N SER A 117 15.67 24.56 -21.78
CA SER A 117 14.43 23.90 -22.21
C SER A 117 13.90 24.55 -23.49
N SER A 118 14.50 24.26 -24.65
CA SER A 118 13.96 24.75 -25.92
C SER A 118 14.32 23.88 -27.13
N THR A 119 14.03 22.57 -27.11
CA THR A 119 14.17 21.71 -28.30
C THR A 119 13.21 20.51 -28.35
N LEU A 120 11.95 20.60 -27.90
CA LEU A 120 10.95 19.55 -28.16
C LEU A 120 9.53 20.05 -28.48
N LEU A 121 9.40 21.22 -29.11
CA LEU A 121 8.12 21.69 -29.66
C LEU A 121 8.28 22.13 -31.12
N SER A 122 8.31 21.14 -32.02
CA SER A 122 7.95 21.34 -33.43
C SER A 122 7.61 20.00 -34.07
N ASN A 123 6.32 19.70 -34.15
CA ASN A 123 5.62 19.10 -35.30
C ASN A 123 4.33 18.40 -34.85
N ASN A 124 3.21 19.10 -34.98
CA ASN A 124 2.06 18.67 -35.80
C ASN A 124 0.87 19.56 -35.47
N GLN A 125 0.70 20.59 -36.31
CA GLN A 125 -0.61 21.20 -36.52
C GLN A 125 -1.40 20.35 -37.50
N ASP A 126 -2.71 20.24 -37.21
CA ASP A 126 -3.84 20.02 -38.12
C ASP A 126 -4.67 18.76 -37.83
N SER A 127 -5.74 18.93 -37.06
CA SER A 127 -7.13 18.80 -37.57
C SER A 127 -8.15 19.13 -36.47
N ASN A 128 -8.94 20.17 -36.74
CA ASN A 128 -10.13 20.56 -35.97
C ASN A 128 -11.24 19.51 -36.10
N LEU A 129 -12.01 19.24 -35.03
CA LEU A 129 -13.47 19.45 -34.99
C LEU A 129 -14.07 19.15 -33.58
N SER A 130 -14.54 20.22 -32.96
CA SER A 130 -15.82 20.42 -32.27
C SER A 130 -16.53 19.31 -31.46
N THR A 131 -16.68 19.62 -30.18
CA THR A 131 -17.72 19.24 -29.20
C THR A 131 -19.12 19.02 -29.79
N MET A 132 -19.77 17.88 -29.49
CA MET A 132 -21.23 17.78 -29.36
C MET A 132 -21.64 16.65 -28.40
N THR A 133 -22.38 17.07 -27.39
CA THR A 133 -23.29 16.33 -26.52
C THR A 133 -24.49 15.79 -27.31
N SER A 134 -24.80 14.50 -27.18
CA SER A 134 -26.16 13.92 -27.11
C SER A 134 -26.10 12.40 -27.32
N LEU A 135 -26.66 11.66 -26.36
CA LEU A 135 -26.90 10.22 -26.44
C LEU A 135 -28.30 10.03 -27.02
N ASP A 136 -28.40 9.38 -28.19
CA ASP A 136 -29.66 8.89 -28.72
C ASP A 136 -29.62 7.36 -28.85
N PHE A 137 -30.63 6.72 -28.27
CA PHE A 137 -30.87 5.28 -28.32
C PHE A 137 -31.44 4.88 -29.69
N SER A 138 -30.89 3.84 -30.30
CA SER A 138 -31.60 3.08 -31.33
C SER A 138 -31.14 1.62 -31.35
N ASN A 139 -32.09 0.75 -30.98
CA ASN A 139 -32.06 -0.70 -31.17
C ASN A 139 -31.78 -1.07 -32.62
N ASN A 140 -30.84 -1.97 -32.87
CA ASN A 140 -31.06 -2.99 -33.89
C ASN A 140 -30.38 -4.31 -33.53
N SER A 141 -31.20 -5.29 -33.21
CA SER A 141 -30.88 -6.70 -33.06
C SER A 141 -30.52 -7.30 -34.42
N GLN A 142 -29.34 -7.89 -34.56
CA GLN A 142 -29.14 -8.99 -35.50
C GLN A 142 -28.04 -9.95 -35.03
N SER A 143 -28.51 -11.15 -34.68
CA SER A 143 -27.77 -12.36 -34.38
C SER A 143 -26.81 -12.77 -35.50
N LYS A 144 -25.53 -12.96 -35.18
CA LYS A 144 -24.65 -13.87 -35.90
C LYS A 144 -23.85 -14.69 -34.89
N ALA A 145 -24.13 -15.99 -34.89
CA ALA A 145 -23.31 -17.00 -34.26
C ALA A 145 -21.90 -16.96 -34.88
N PHE A 146 -20.88 -16.83 -34.04
CA PHE A 146 -19.51 -17.12 -34.41
C PHE A 146 -19.04 -18.29 -33.56
N VAL A 147 -18.57 -19.31 -34.27
CA VAL A 147 -17.95 -20.52 -33.74
C VAL A 147 -16.59 -20.13 -33.19
N ASP A 148 -16.37 -20.48 -31.92
CA ASP A 148 -15.15 -20.27 -31.15
C ASP A 148 -14.19 -21.44 -31.41
N ASP A 149 -13.10 -21.17 -32.10
CA ASP A 149 -11.99 -22.08 -32.35
C ASP A 149 -10.71 -21.25 -32.33
N SER A 150 -10.17 -20.99 -31.13
CA SER A 150 -8.78 -20.55 -31.00
C SER A 150 -8.15 -21.20 -29.76
N GLU A 151 -7.40 -22.25 -30.06
CA GLU A 151 -6.38 -22.89 -29.25
C GLU A 151 -5.31 -21.84 -28.87
N TYR A 152 -5.32 -21.38 -27.61
CA TYR A 152 -4.29 -20.46 -27.09
C TYR A 152 -3.09 -21.26 -26.60
N ASP A 153 -2.01 -21.15 -27.37
CA ASP A 153 -0.73 -21.82 -27.18
C ASP A 153 0.08 -21.12 -26.07
N LEU A 154 0.35 -21.83 -24.96
CA LEU A 154 1.17 -21.37 -23.83
C LEU A 154 2.62 -21.16 -24.29
N ARG A 155 3.13 -19.93 -24.26
CA ARG A 155 4.53 -19.64 -24.60
C ARG A 155 5.32 -19.18 -23.38
N ALA A 156 6.24 -20.03 -22.92
CA ALA A 156 7.35 -19.59 -22.09
C ALA A 156 8.28 -18.70 -22.93
N ILE A 157 8.70 -17.55 -22.39
CA ILE A 157 9.75 -16.70 -22.98
C ILE A 157 11.08 -17.04 -22.28
N PRO A 158 12.02 -17.73 -22.95
CA PRO A 158 13.35 -17.96 -22.40
C PRO A 158 14.20 -16.72 -22.66
N GLY A 159 14.46 -15.95 -21.61
CA GLY A 159 15.38 -14.81 -21.62
C GLY A 159 16.30 -14.89 -20.42
N VAL A 160 17.38 -15.65 -20.51
CA VAL A 160 18.48 -15.55 -19.54
C VAL A 160 19.20 -14.24 -19.84
N ALA A 161 19.09 -13.26 -18.93
CA ALA A 161 19.95 -12.08 -18.97
C ALA A 161 21.36 -12.45 -18.48
N ALA A 162 22.09 -13.21 -19.28
CA ALA A 162 23.53 -13.43 -19.12
C ALA A 162 24.25 -12.76 -20.29
N TYR A 163 25.02 -11.72 -20.00
CA TYR A 163 26.00 -11.17 -20.95
C TYR A 163 27.40 -11.20 -20.33
N PRO A 164 28.45 -11.37 -21.16
CA PRO A 164 29.75 -11.88 -20.75
C PRO A 164 30.63 -10.81 -20.09
N GLN A 165 31.53 -11.26 -19.22
CA GLN A 165 32.60 -10.45 -18.64
C GLN A 165 33.53 -9.94 -19.74
N GLN A 166 33.79 -8.63 -19.75
CA GLN A 166 34.81 -8.02 -20.61
C GLN A 166 36.01 -7.61 -19.76
N GLU A 167 37.16 -8.18 -20.10
CA GLU A 167 38.46 -7.99 -19.46
C GLU A 167 38.94 -6.52 -19.57
N PHE A 168 39.55 -6.04 -18.49
CA PHE A 168 40.28 -4.77 -18.46
C PHE A 168 41.58 -4.90 -19.23
N ASP A 169 41.84 -3.96 -20.15
CA ASP A 169 43.21 -3.66 -20.56
C ASP A 169 43.47 -2.14 -20.65
N LYS A 170 44.61 -1.73 -20.08
CA LYS A 170 45.09 -0.35 -19.96
C LYS A 170 45.98 -0.01 -21.15
N SER A 171 45.83 1.18 -21.76
CA SER A 171 46.98 1.98 -22.23
C SER A 171 46.64 3.41 -22.69
N ASN A 172 47.64 4.27 -22.51
CA ASN A 172 47.71 5.73 -22.54
C ASN A 172 47.65 6.49 -23.89
N ASP A 173 47.40 7.80 -23.74
CA ASP A 173 48.08 8.98 -24.34
C ASP A 173 47.65 9.60 -25.70
N ARG A 174 47.18 10.86 -25.56
CA ARG A 174 47.59 12.12 -26.23
C ARG A 174 47.50 12.26 -27.76
N LYS A 175 46.76 13.30 -28.22
CA LYS A 175 47.38 14.53 -28.77
C LYS A 175 46.39 15.68 -29.05
N ARG A 176 46.90 16.87 -28.75
CA ARG A 176 46.36 18.25 -28.86
C ARG A 176 46.94 18.94 -30.10
N MET A 177 46.23 19.89 -30.72
CA MET A 177 46.74 21.10 -31.44
C MET A 177 45.54 21.89 -32.00
N LYS A 178 45.47 23.23 -32.12
CA LYS A 178 46.27 24.38 -31.67
C LYS A 178 45.48 25.68 -31.97
N LEU A 179 45.67 26.68 -31.11
CA LEU A 179 45.28 28.11 -31.12
C LEU A 179 45.69 28.86 -32.41
N THR A 180 45.17 30.04 -32.83
CA THR A 180 45.33 31.44 -32.32
C THR A 180 44.80 32.39 -33.44
N LEU A 181 44.44 33.69 -33.33
CA LEU A 181 45.11 34.89 -32.79
C LEU A 181 44.09 36.09 -32.91
N VAL A 182 43.78 36.87 -31.85
CA VAL A 182 44.26 38.25 -31.50
C VAL A 182 43.65 39.39 -32.35
N GLY A 183 43.01 40.41 -31.73
CA GLY A 183 43.72 41.63 -31.32
C GLY A 183 42.85 42.68 -30.63
N SER A 184 43.50 43.43 -29.73
CA SER A 184 42.98 44.33 -28.70
C SER A 184 43.22 45.81 -29.03
N ASN A 185 42.43 46.74 -28.44
CA ASN A 185 42.88 47.84 -27.54
C ASN A 185 41.95 49.07 -27.43
N THR A 186 41.64 49.42 -26.16
CA THR A 186 41.69 50.75 -25.47
C THR A 186 40.68 51.90 -25.70
N ALA A 187 40.38 52.54 -24.53
CA ALA A 187 39.44 53.61 -24.07
C ALA A 187 39.63 55.04 -24.69
N PRO A 188 38.96 56.18 -24.26
CA PRO A 188 38.17 56.48 -23.03
C PRO A 188 36.85 57.33 -23.17
N ALA A 189 36.23 57.66 -22.01
CA ALA A 189 34.94 58.33 -21.70
C ALA A 189 34.86 59.87 -22.00
N PRO A 190 33.82 60.70 -21.64
CA PRO A 190 32.56 60.46 -20.87
C PRO A 190 31.25 61.23 -21.33
N ALA A 191 30.14 60.99 -20.58
CA ALA A 191 29.19 61.98 -20.01
C ALA A 191 27.71 62.11 -20.51
N LEU A 192 26.80 62.13 -19.50
CA LEU A 192 25.42 62.70 -19.40
C LEU A 192 24.26 61.98 -20.13
N ALA A 193 23.04 61.78 -19.61
CA ALA A 193 22.39 62.01 -18.30
C ALA A 193 20.93 61.47 -18.37
N VAL A 194 20.32 61.14 -17.21
CA VAL A 194 18.86 61.28 -16.86
C VAL A 194 17.88 60.27 -17.52
N ASN A 195 16.96 59.56 -16.84
CA ASN A 195 16.47 59.63 -15.46
C ASN A 195 15.95 58.28 -14.93
N SER A 196 16.04 58.18 -13.61
CA SER A 196 15.79 57.10 -12.67
C SER A 196 14.30 56.90 -12.31
N LEU A 197 13.90 55.66 -11.98
CA LEU A 197 13.50 55.14 -10.63
C LEU A 197 12.22 55.80 -10.07
N GLN A 198 11.36 55.21 -9.25
CA GLN A 198 11.21 53.96 -8.49
C GLN A 198 9.86 54.16 -7.77
N SER A 199 9.22 53.11 -7.27
CA SER A 199 8.75 53.17 -5.89
C SER A 199 8.46 51.77 -5.33
N SER A 200 9.04 51.56 -4.16
CA SER A 200 8.77 50.48 -3.23
C SER A 200 7.98 51.05 -2.04
N SER A 201 7.41 50.12 -1.26
CA SER A 201 7.23 50.17 0.20
C SER A 201 5.97 50.83 0.82
N SER A 202 5.08 49.93 1.27
CA SER A 202 4.63 49.67 2.66
C SER A 202 3.62 50.56 3.42
N SER A 203 2.78 49.82 4.17
CA SER A 203 2.18 50.05 5.51
C SER A 203 0.89 50.89 5.70
N CYS A 204 -0.23 50.15 5.83
CA CYS A 204 -1.19 50.02 6.95
C CYS A 204 -1.91 51.22 7.66
N THR A 205 -3.22 50.98 7.86
CA THR A 205 -4.17 51.48 8.90
C THR A 205 -4.79 52.88 8.83
N THR A 206 -6.12 52.97 8.64
CA THR A 206 -7.15 53.22 9.70
C THR A 206 -8.49 53.74 9.12
N SER A 207 -9.58 53.21 9.68
CA SER A 207 -10.95 53.75 9.87
C SER A 207 -11.44 54.99 9.10
N SER A 208 -12.63 54.90 8.49
CA SER A 208 -13.85 55.66 8.86
C SER A 208 -14.93 55.62 7.75
N SER A 209 -16.18 55.36 8.14
CA SER A 209 -17.41 55.82 7.44
C SER A 209 -17.85 57.15 8.08
N PRO A 210 -18.82 57.95 7.55
CA PRO A 210 -19.86 57.63 6.55
C PRO A 210 -20.16 58.77 5.53
N GLN A 211 -20.99 58.50 4.52
CA GLN A 211 -22.23 59.25 4.21
C GLN A 211 -22.86 58.86 2.87
N ALA A 212 -24.19 58.95 2.89
CA ALA A 212 -25.16 58.39 1.97
C ALA A 212 -25.49 59.29 0.77
N ILE A 213 -25.90 58.68 -0.35
CA ILE A 213 -26.87 59.27 -1.28
C ILE A 213 -27.87 58.18 -1.68
N MET A 214 -29.16 58.51 -1.53
CA MET A 214 -30.31 57.67 -1.81
C MET A 214 -30.60 57.52 -3.30
N ALA A 215 -31.03 56.34 -3.70
CA ALA A 215 -31.99 56.16 -4.80
C ALA A 215 -32.99 55.07 -4.40
N VAL A 216 -34.25 55.46 -4.26
CA VAL A 216 -35.40 54.58 -4.00
C VAL A 216 -35.96 54.08 -5.33
N SER A 217 -36.25 52.79 -5.44
CA SER A 217 -37.46 52.27 -6.12
C SER A 217 -37.63 50.76 -5.92
N GLY A 218 -38.83 50.35 -5.53
CA GLY A 218 -39.43 49.07 -5.93
C GLY A 218 -39.40 47.94 -4.91
N THR A 219 -40.51 47.77 -4.19
CA THR A 219 -40.84 46.62 -3.35
C THR A 219 -41.07 45.34 -4.16
N LEU A 220 -40.56 44.20 -3.65
CA LEU A 220 -41.24 42.90 -3.63
C LEU A 220 -40.50 41.99 -2.62
N SER A 221 -41.12 41.78 -1.46
CA SER A 221 -40.67 40.85 -0.43
C SER A 221 -40.86 39.42 -0.93
N GLU A 222 -39.78 38.71 -1.23
CA GLU A 222 -39.81 37.25 -1.35
C GLU A 222 -40.18 36.64 0.00
N PRO A 223 -41.07 35.63 0.05
CA PRO A 223 -41.32 34.90 1.27
C PRO A 223 -40.06 34.12 1.62
N THR A 224 -39.46 34.44 2.77
CA THR A 224 -38.44 33.63 3.43
C THR A 224 -39.02 32.23 3.63
N ARG A 225 -38.71 31.32 2.69
CA ARG A 225 -39.00 29.91 2.88
C ARG A 225 -38.23 29.49 4.13
N PRO A 226 -38.87 28.87 5.14
CA PRO A 226 -38.13 28.27 6.21
C PRO A 226 -37.26 27.19 5.58
N VAL A 227 -35.94 27.41 5.55
CA VAL A 227 -34.99 26.34 5.33
C VAL A 227 -35.12 25.46 6.56
N VAL A 228 -35.98 24.45 6.46
CA VAL A 228 -35.92 23.32 7.37
C VAL A 228 -34.55 22.72 7.12
N LEU A 229 -33.60 23.03 8.00
CA LEU A 229 -32.42 22.20 8.21
C LEU A 229 -32.98 20.84 8.62
N ILE A 230 -33.29 20.00 7.63
CA ILE A 230 -33.50 18.58 7.88
C ILE A 230 -32.18 18.15 8.51
N ASP A 231 -32.27 17.57 9.71
CA ASP A 231 -31.09 17.11 10.41
C ASP A 231 -30.32 16.19 9.46
N SER A 232 -29.07 16.57 9.16
CA SER A 232 -28.19 15.80 8.27
C SER A 232 -28.11 14.35 8.75
N GLN A 233 -28.16 14.16 10.08
CA GLN A 233 -28.11 12.87 10.73
C GLN A 233 -29.38 12.03 10.49
N GLU A 234 -30.57 12.63 10.59
CA GLU A 234 -31.84 11.95 10.28
C GLU A 234 -31.89 11.53 8.80
N THR A 235 -31.39 12.38 7.91
CA THR A 235 -31.32 12.10 6.48
C THR A 235 -30.35 10.97 6.17
N GLY A 236 -29.20 10.92 6.85
CA GLY A 236 -28.24 9.82 6.76
C GLY A 236 -28.80 8.49 7.24
N VAL A 237 -29.52 8.48 8.37
CA VAL A 237 -30.22 7.28 8.86
C VAL A 237 -31.25 6.80 7.84
N ARG A 238 -32.07 7.70 7.30
CA ARG A 238 -33.04 7.38 6.24
C ARG A 238 -32.37 6.82 4.98
N LEU A 239 -31.20 7.34 4.60
CA LEU A 239 -30.44 6.84 3.46
C LEU A 239 -30.01 5.39 3.66
N VAL A 240 -29.42 5.05 4.81
CA VAL A 240 -29.02 3.68 5.14
C VAL A 240 -30.22 2.73 5.13
N HIS A 241 -31.33 3.13 5.77
CA HIS A 241 -32.56 2.33 5.74
C HIS A 241 -33.10 2.13 4.32
N THR A 242 -33.03 3.15 3.46
CA THR A 242 -33.50 3.05 2.08
C THR A 242 -32.60 2.14 1.24
N LEU A 243 -31.28 2.19 1.45
CA LEU A 243 -30.31 1.26 0.83
C LEU A 243 -30.64 -0.20 1.18
N LEU A 244 -30.82 -0.51 2.47
CA LEU A 244 -31.16 -1.85 2.94
C LEU A 244 -32.52 -2.31 2.40
N ALA A 245 -33.54 -1.45 2.45
CA ALA A 245 -34.87 -1.76 1.91
C ALA A 245 -34.83 -2.00 0.39
N CYS A 246 -33.96 -1.30 -0.34
CA CYS A 246 -33.77 -1.51 -1.78
C CYS A 246 -33.15 -2.88 -2.05
N ALA A 247 -32.10 -3.24 -1.31
CA ALA A 247 -31.47 -4.55 -1.41
C ALA A 247 -32.45 -5.69 -1.06
N GLU A 248 -33.26 -5.51 -0.02
CA GLU A 248 -34.32 -6.46 0.36
C GLU A 248 -35.37 -6.60 -0.75
N ALA A 249 -35.84 -5.49 -1.33
CA ALA A 249 -36.79 -5.50 -2.43
C ALA A 249 -36.24 -6.23 -3.68
N ILE A 250 -34.94 -6.09 -3.98
CA ILE A 250 -34.28 -6.84 -5.04
C ILE A 250 -34.25 -8.35 -4.72
N GLN A 251 -33.90 -8.72 -3.48
CA GLN A 251 -33.86 -10.13 -3.07
C GLN A 251 -35.25 -10.80 -3.15
N GLN A 252 -36.31 -10.05 -2.87
CA GLN A 252 -37.71 -10.48 -2.98
C GLN A 252 -38.25 -10.39 -4.42
N GLU A 253 -37.41 -10.07 -5.41
CA GLU A 253 -37.79 -9.85 -6.82
C GLU A 253 -38.84 -8.75 -7.05
N ASN A 254 -39.04 -7.85 -6.08
CA ASN A 254 -39.94 -6.71 -6.20
C ASN A 254 -39.25 -5.54 -6.90
N LEU A 255 -38.98 -5.70 -8.20
CA LEU A 255 -38.21 -4.74 -8.99
C LEU A 255 -38.89 -3.37 -9.13
N LYS A 256 -40.22 -3.30 -9.01
CA LYS A 256 -40.96 -2.02 -9.02
C LYS A 256 -40.67 -1.19 -7.77
N LEU A 257 -40.67 -1.84 -6.61
CA LEU A 257 -40.30 -1.19 -5.36
C LEU A 257 -38.81 -0.83 -5.36
N ALA A 258 -37.95 -1.74 -5.81
CA ALA A 258 -36.51 -1.48 -5.93
C ALA A 258 -36.21 -0.28 -6.84
N ASP A 259 -36.87 -0.16 -7.99
CA ASP A 259 -36.74 0.99 -8.91
C ASP A 259 -37.16 2.32 -8.26
N ALA A 260 -38.23 2.32 -7.46
CA ALA A 260 -38.64 3.50 -6.71
C ALA A 260 -37.63 3.86 -5.61
N LEU A 261 -37.13 2.86 -4.88
CA LEU A 261 -36.17 3.03 -3.79
C LEU A 261 -34.81 3.52 -4.30
N VAL A 262 -34.27 2.96 -5.40
CA VAL A 262 -32.97 3.38 -5.96
C VAL A 262 -32.99 4.84 -6.44
N LYS A 263 -34.11 5.30 -7.01
CA LYS A 263 -34.30 6.72 -7.35
C LYS A 263 -34.33 7.60 -6.10
N HIS A 264 -34.97 7.14 -5.02
CA HIS A 264 -35.00 7.86 -3.75
C HIS A 264 -33.62 7.93 -3.09
N ILE A 265 -32.84 6.84 -3.15
CA ILE A 265 -31.45 6.79 -2.68
C ILE A 265 -30.62 7.87 -3.35
N GLY A 266 -30.74 8.08 -4.67
CA GLY A 266 -30.02 9.14 -5.38
C GLY A 266 -30.29 10.55 -4.82
N VAL A 267 -31.55 10.85 -4.47
CA VAL A 267 -31.93 12.13 -3.86
C VAL A 267 -31.35 12.26 -2.44
N LEU A 268 -31.45 11.20 -1.64
CA LEU A 268 -30.92 11.18 -0.28
C LEU A 268 -29.38 11.28 -0.27
N ALA A 269 -28.68 10.57 -1.15
CA ALA A 269 -27.22 10.63 -1.28
C ALA A 269 -26.75 12.04 -1.66
N ALA A 270 -27.42 12.71 -2.59
CA ALA A 270 -27.10 14.09 -2.98
C ALA A 270 -27.20 15.09 -1.81
N SER A 271 -28.04 14.81 -0.81
CA SER A 271 -28.19 15.62 0.39
C SER A 271 -27.14 15.37 1.48
N GLN A 272 -26.40 14.26 1.40
CA GLN A 272 -25.31 13.94 2.33
C GLN A 272 -24.03 14.66 1.95
N ALA A 273 -23.01 14.62 2.79
CA ALA A 273 -21.66 15.09 2.48
C ALA A 273 -20.62 13.99 2.76
N GLY A 274 -19.38 14.21 2.34
CA GLY A 274 -18.25 13.32 2.64
C GLY A 274 -18.44 11.86 2.23
N ALA A 275 -17.94 10.95 3.06
CA ALA A 275 -17.83 9.52 2.80
C ALA A 275 -19.21 8.92 2.58
N MET A 276 -20.20 9.37 3.36
CA MET A 276 -21.57 8.89 3.26
C MET A 276 -22.18 9.18 1.87
N ARG A 277 -21.96 10.39 1.31
CA ARG A 277 -22.41 10.70 -0.06
C ARG A 277 -21.75 9.77 -1.06
N LYS A 278 -20.44 9.58 -0.97
CA LYS A 278 -19.63 8.80 -1.93
C LYS A 278 -20.03 7.33 -1.92
N VAL A 279 -20.04 6.69 -0.75
CA VAL A 279 -20.43 5.29 -0.58
C VAL A 279 -21.84 5.07 -1.11
N ALA A 280 -22.80 5.89 -0.66
CA ALA A 280 -24.19 5.74 -1.10
C ALA A 280 -24.36 5.90 -2.61
N THR A 281 -23.57 6.76 -3.24
CA THR A 281 -23.59 6.95 -4.71
C THR A 281 -23.14 5.68 -5.43
N TYR A 282 -22.00 5.08 -5.04
CA TYR A 282 -21.53 3.83 -5.64
C TYR A 282 -22.49 2.65 -5.40
N PHE A 283 -23.06 2.54 -4.19
CA PHE A 283 -24.07 1.52 -3.91
C PHE A 283 -25.36 1.74 -4.71
N ALA A 284 -25.82 2.98 -4.88
CA ALA A 284 -26.98 3.31 -5.70
C ALA A 284 -26.74 2.92 -7.17
N GLU A 285 -25.56 3.22 -7.70
CA GLU A 285 -25.16 2.82 -9.04
C GLU A 285 -25.15 1.29 -9.20
N ALA A 286 -24.54 0.58 -8.25
CA ALA A 286 -24.46 -0.87 -8.30
C ALA A 286 -25.84 -1.54 -8.19
N LEU A 287 -26.72 -1.02 -7.32
CA LEU A 287 -28.11 -1.47 -7.22
C LEU A 287 -28.88 -1.21 -8.53
N ALA A 288 -28.72 -0.03 -9.14
CA ALA A 288 -29.35 0.29 -10.42
C ALA A 288 -28.87 -0.67 -11.52
N ARG A 289 -27.55 -0.90 -11.62
CA ARG A 289 -26.95 -1.88 -12.54
C ARG A 289 -27.55 -3.27 -12.34
N ARG A 290 -27.72 -3.72 -11.09
CA ARG A 290 -28.37 -5.00 -10.77
C ARG A 290 -29.84 -5.04 -11.21
N ILE A 291 -30.62 -4.01 -10.89
CA ILE A 291 -32.06 -3.90 -11.23
C ILE A 291 -32.26 -3.96 -12.74
N TYR A 292 -31.45 -3.21 -13.49
CA TYR A 292 -31.54 -3.11 -14.95
C TYR A 292 -30.72 -4.18 -15.70
N LYS A 293 -30.03 -5.06 -14.99
CA LYS A 293 -29.17 -6.12 -15.54
C LYS A 293 -28.09 -5.57 -16.49
N ILE A 294 -27.50 -4.45 -16.10
CA ILE A 294 -26.39 -3.81 -16.81
C ILE A 294 -25.09 -4.27 -16.14
N PHE A 295 -24.46 -5.28 -16.74
CA PHE A 295 -23.21 -5.84 -16.23
C PHE A 295 -22.03 -5.33 -17.08
N PRO A 296 -20.86 -5.06 -16.45
CA PRO A 296 -19.65 -4.77 -17.21
C PRO A 296 -19.30 -5.97 -18.12
N GLN A 297 -18.92 -5.71 -19.37
CA GLN A 297 -18.44 -6.75 -20.30
C GLN A 297 -16.96 -7.08 -20.02
N ASN A 298 -16.57 -8.35 -20.16
CA ASN A 298 -15.33 -8.96 -19.65
C ASN A 298 -13.98 -8.31 -20.07
N HIS A 299 -13.26 -7.87 -19.02
CA HIS A 299 -11.90 -8.22 -18.56
C HIS A 299 -10.59 -7.93 -19.32
N CYS A 300 -10.51 -7.83 -20.65
CA CYS A 300 -9.18 -7.67 -21.29
C CYS A 300 -8.70 -6.21 -21.41
N LEU A 301 -9.58 -5.28 -21.80
CA LEU A 301 -9.26 -3.86 -22.00
C LEU A 301 -9.02 -3.07 -20.69
N ASP A 302 -9.10 -3.75 -19.54
CA ASP A 302 -9.36 -3.14 -18.24
C ASP A 302 -8.22 -3.35 -17.23
N SER A 303 -7.25 -4.21 -17.54
CA SER A 303 -6.14 -4.50 -16.62
C SER A 303 -5.26 -3.27 -16.39
N SER A 304 -4.84 -2.56 -17.45
CA SER A 304 -3.97 -1.38 -17.33
C SER A 304 -4.64 -0.23 -16.58
N TYR A 305 -5.95 -0.05 -16.79
CA TYR A 305 -6.73 0.94 -16.05
C TYR A 305 -6.91 0.54 -14.58
N SER A 306 -7.14 -0.74 -14.30
CA SER A 306 -7.21 -1.26 -12.92
C SER A 306 -5.88 -1.09 -12.18
N ASP A 307 -4.74 -1.38 -12.82
CA ASP A 307 -3.40 -1.16 -12.25
C ASP A 307 -3.15 0.32 -11.93
N THR A 308 -3.65 1.23 -12.77
CA THR A 308 -3.55 2.69 -12.55
C THR A 308 -4.38 3.10 -11.33
N LEU A 309 -5.60 2.60 -11.21
CA LEU A 309 -6.47 2.89 -10.05
C LEU A 309 -5.85 2.35 -8.74
N GLU A 310 -5.27 1.15 -8.78
CA GLU A 310 -4.59 0.55 -7.63
C GLU A 310 -3.32 1.34 -7.24
N MET A 311 -2.60 1.92 -8.21
CA MET A 311 -1.47 2.81 -7.92
C MET A 311 -1.91 4.04 -7.14
N HIS A 312 -2.98 4.70 -7.54
CA HIS A 312 -3.52 5.84 -6.79
C HIS A 312 -4.00 5.44 -5.39
N PHE A 313 -4.60 4.25 -5.27
CA PHE A 313 -4.95 3.67 -3.97
C PHE A 313 -3.71 3.42 -3.11
N TYR A 314 -2.64 2.87 -3.69
CA TYR A 314 -1.35 2.69 -3.03
C TYR A 314 -0.82 4.01 -2.47
N GLU A 315 -0.91 5.11 -3.23
CA GLU A 315 -0.42 6.42 -2.78
C GLU A 315 -1.27 7.04 -1.68
N THR A 316 -2.59 6.95 -1.78
CA THR A 316 -3.54 7.67 -0.91
C THR A 316 -3.66 7.07 0.50
N CYS A 317 -3.40 5.77 0.66
CA CYS A 317 -3.70 5.06 1.91
C CYS A 317 -2.69 3.94 2.23
N PRO A 318 -2.63 3.45 3.48
CA PRO A 318 -1.57 2.56 3.92
C PRO A 318 -1.82 1.07 3.62
N TYR A 319 -2.97 0.68 3.05
CA TYR A 319 -3.37 -0.74 2.95
C TYR A 319 -2.37 -1.61 2.18
N LEU A 320 -2.04 -1.24 0.94
CA LEU A 320 -1.08 -2.01 0.15
C LEU A 320 0.37 -1.85 0.64
N LYS A 321 0.71 -0.69 1.22
CA LYS A 321 2.01 -0.48 1.87
C LYS A 321 2.17 -1.46 3.05
N PHE A 322 1.16 -1.57 3.90
CA PHE A 322 1.10 -2.54 5.00
C PHE A 322 1.24 -3.98 4.48
N ALA A 323 0.49 -4.34 3.43
CA ALA A 323 0.57 -5.65 2.79
C ALA A 323 2.00 -5.98 2.38
N HIS A 324 2.64 -5.10 1.61
CA HIS A 324 4.00 -5.28 1.11
C HIS A 324 5.03 -5.38 2.24
N PHE A 325 5.01 -4.46 3.23
CA PHE A 325 6.00 -4.48 4.31
C PHE A 325 5.88 -5.72 5.19
N THR A 326 4.67 -6.10 5.56
CA THR A 326 4.45 -7.27 6.43
C THR A 326 4.79 -8.58 5.72
N ALA A 327 4.44 -8.73 4.43
CA ALA A 327 4.85 -9.87 3.61
C ALA A 327 6.37 -9.90 3.39
N ASN A 328 6.98 -8.78 3.02
CA ASN A 328 8.43 -8.67 2.83
C ASN A 328 9.20 -9.05 4.09
N GLN A 329 8.73 -8.63 5.27
CA GLN A 329 9.37 -8.97 6.52
C GLN A 329 9.34 -10.48 6.79
N ALA A 330 8.22 -11.15 6.51
CA ALA A 330 8.12 -12.60 6.64
C ALA A 330 9.04 -13.34 5.65
N ILE A 331 9.08 -12.88 4.40
CA ILE A 331 9.98 -13.41 3.36
C ILE A 331 11.45 -13.23 3.77
N LEU A 332 11.82 -12.04 4.26
CA LEU A 332 13.17 -11.72 4.70
C LEU A 332 13.64 -12.65 5.83
N GLU A 333 12.77 -12.89 6.81
CA GLU A 333 13.04 -13.81 7.92
C GLU A 333 13.19 -15.26 7.42
N ALA A 334 12.33 -15.70 6.50
CA ALA A 334 12.46 -17.02 5.89
C ALA A 334 13.76 -17.17 5.09
N PHE A 335 14.25 -16.09 4.48
CA PHE A 335 15.46 -16.06 3.65
C PHE A 335 16.76 -15.78 4.40
N ALA A 336 16.72 -15.60 5.73
CA ALA A 336 17.86 -15.14 6.54
C ALA A 336 19.21 -15.83 6.24
N ASN A 337 19.20 -17.15 6.02
CA ASN A 337 20.41 -17.97 5.83
C ASN A 337 20.59 -18.50 4.40
N ALA A 338 19.78 -18.06 3.42
CA ALA A 338 19.83 -18.56 2.06
C ALA A 338 20.82 -17.75 1.20
N SER A 339 21.68 -18.40 0.42
CA SER A 339 22.60 -17.74 -0.51
C SER A 339 21.94 -17.40 -1.87
N ARG A 340 20.92 -18.16 -2.26
CA ARG A 340 20.08 -17.90 -3.44
C ARG A 340 18.61 -17.97 -3.02
N VAL A 341 17.83 -16.99 -3.45
CA VAL A 341 16.44 -16.84 -3.07
C VAL A 341 15.59 -16.55 -4.29
N HIS A 342 14.38 -17.10 -4.33
CA HIS A 342 13.43 -16.92 -5.42
C HIS A 342 12.07 -16.55 -4.86
N VAL A 343 11.53 -15.42 -5.29
CA VAL A 343 10.14 -15.05 -5.01
C VAL A 343 9.29 -15.29 -6.25
N ILE A 344 8.17 -15.98 -6.08
CA ILE A 344 7.11 -16.13 -7.08
C ILE A 344 5.95 -15.25 -6.63
N ASP A 345 5.72 -14.18 -7.37
CA ASP A 345 4.69 -13.18 -7.10
C ASP A 345 3.48 -13.43 -8.00
N PHE A 346 2.33 -13.73 -7.39
CA PHE A 346 1.09 -14.05 -8.10
C PHE A 346 0.39 -12.82 -8.70
N GLY A 347 0.82 -11.61 -8.36
CA GLY A 347 0.26 -10.38 -8.92
C GLY A 347 1.29 -9.26 -9.01
N LEU A 348 2.23 -9.36 -9.96
CA LEU A 348 3.36 -8.42 -10.05
C LEU A 348 2.92 -6.97 -10.24
N LYS A 349 1.91 -6.74 -11.09
CA LYS A 349 1.39 -5.41 -11.43
C LYS A 349 2.56 -4.46 -11.78
N GLN A 350 2.70 -3.36 -11.06
CA GLN A 350 3.79 -2.37 -11.24
C GLN A 350 5.07 -2.70 -10.46
N GLY A 351 5.11 -3.80 -9.70
CA GLY A 351 6.29 -4.27 -8.97
C GLY A 351 6.65 -3.47 -7.73
N MET A 352 5.73 -2.67 -7.18
CA MET A 352 5.99 -1.71 -6.08
C MET A 352 6.47 -2.36 -4.77
N GLN A 353 6.19 -3.64 -4.55
CA GLN A 353 6.62 -4.38 -3.35
C GLN A 353 8.13 -4.62 -3.30
N TRP A 354 8.74 -4.88 -4.46
CA TRP A 354 10.04 -5.52 -4.57
C TRP A 354 11.27 -4.61 -4.32
N PRO A 355 11.24 -3.30 -4.62
CA PRO A 355 12.34 -2.39 -4.27
C PRO A 355 12.73 -2.43 -2.79
N ALA A 356 11.75 -2.40 -1.89
CA ALA A 356 11.99 -2.43 -0.44
C ALA A 356 12.61 -3.77 0.01
N LEU A 357 12.14 -4.90 -0.54
CA LEU A 357 12.74 -6.21 -0.24
C LEU A 357 14.18 -6.29 -0.76
N MET A 358 14.43 -5.82 -1.99
CA MET A 358 15.79 -5.81 -2.56
C MET A 358 16.77 -5.00 -1.70
N GLN A 359 16.35 -3.83 -1.22
CA GLN A 359 17.14 -3.01 -0.30
C GLN A 359 17.42 -3.76 1.01
N ALA A 360 16.41 -4.42 1.59
CA ALA A 360 16.58 -5.20 2.82
C ALA A 360 17.54 -6.40 2.61
N LEU A 361 17.46 -7.07 1.46
CA LEU A 361 18.37 -8.16 1.09
C LEU A 361 19.81 -7.66 0.89
N ALA A 362 20.00 -6.47 0.30
CA ALA A 362 21.31 -5.84 0.11
C ALA A 362 22.01 -5.54 1.44
N LEU A 363 21.23 -5.16 2.47
CA LEU A 363 21.72 -4.82 3.81
C LEU A 363 21.87 -6.02 4.75
N ARG A 364 21.60 -7.24 4.27
CA ARG A 364 21.64 -8.44 5.11
C ARG A 364 23.06 -8.73 5.63
N PRO A 365 23.22 -9.18 6.89
CA PRO A 365 24.50 -9.67 7.39
C PRO A 365 25.05 -10.80 6.49
N GLY A 366 26.32 -10.69 6.10
CA GLY A 366 26.95 -11.63 5.15
C GLY A 366 26.77 -11.26 3.67
N GLY A 367 26.08 -10.15 3.38
CA GLY A 367 25.90 -9.61 2.03
C GLY A 367 24.63 -10.10 1.31
N PRO A 368 24.32 -9.49 0.15
CA PRO A 368 23.15 -9.84 -0.64
C PRO A 368 23.19 -11.29 -1.12
N PRO A 369 22.06 -12.03 -1.07
CA PRO A 369 21.92 -13.26 -1.84
C PRO A 369 21.76 -12.97 -3.33
N ALA A 370 21.92 -14.01 -4.16
CA ALA A 370 21.35 -13.96 -5.51
C ALA A 370 19.82 -13.98 -5.41
N PHE A 371 19.16 -13.01 -6.02
CA PHE A 371 17.72 -12.83 -5.95
C PHE A 371 17.08 -13.10 -7.32
N ARG A 372 16.16 -14.06 -7.36
CA ARG A 372 15.31 -14.33 -8.50
C ARG A 372 13.88 -13.87 -8.20
N LEU A 373 13.24 -13.18 -9.14
CA LEU A 373 11.83 -12.82 -9.06
C LEU A 373 11.09 -13.35 -10.28
N THR A 374 10.06 -14.16 -10.04
CA THR A 374 9.07 -14.49 -11.06
C THR A 374 7.79 -13.73 -10.78
N GLY A 375 7.42 -12.82 -11.69
CA GLY A 375 6.19 -12.05 -11.57
C GLY A 375 5.13 -12.56 -12.54
N ILE A 376 3.95 -12.88 -12.01
CA ILE A 376 2.80 -13.33 -12.78
C ILE A 376 1.85 -12.16 -13.01
N GLY A 377 1.28 -12.08 -14.21
CA GLY A 377 0.27 -11.08 -14.54
C GLY A 377 -0.60 -11.50 -15.73
N PRO A 378 -1.73 -10.82 -15.93
CA PRO A 378 -2.63 -11.09 -17.04
C PRO A 378 -2.01 -10.66 -18.38
N PRO A 379 -2.49 -11.24 -19.50
CA PRO A 379 -2.13 -10.75 -20.83
C PRO A 379 -2.59 -9.29 -21.00
N GLN A 380 -1.73 -8.47 -21.59
CA GLN A 380 -2.05 -7.06 -21.84
C GLN A 380 -2.91 -6.90 -23.12
N PRO A 381 -3.91 -6.01 -23.12
CA PRO A 381 -4.82 -5.83 -24.28
C PRO A 381 -4.10 -5.33 -25.53
N ASP A 382 -3.01 -4.58 -25.38
CA ASP A 382 -2.20 -4.05 -26.46
C ASP A 382 -1.05 -5.00 -26.87
N ASN A 383 -1.01 -6.22 -26.33
CA ASN A 383 0.07 -7.20 -26.48
C ASN A 383 1.46 -6.65 -26.07
N THR A 384 1.53 -5.60 -25.25
CA THR A 384 2.79 -5.15 -24.68
C THR A 384 3.29 -6.10 -23.60
N ASP A 385 4.60 -6.16 -23.43
CA ASP A 385 5.22 -6.91 -22.36
C ASP A 385 5.45 -6.00 -21.14
N ALA A 386 4.35 -5.67 -20.45
CA ALA A 386 4.39 -4.82 -19.26
C ALA A 386 5.23 -5.44 -18.13
N LEU A 387 5.17 -6.77 -17.97
CA LEU A 387 5.97 -7.49 -16.97
C LEU A 387 7.47 -7.32 -17.23
N GLN A 388 7.91 -7.41 -18.49
CA GLN A 388 9.32 -7.22 -18.84
C GLN A 388 9.82 -5.80 -18.56
N GLN A 389 8.96 -4.77 -18.74
CA GLN A 389 9.30 -3.38 -18.41
C GLN A 389 9.52 -3.20 -16.90
N VAL A 390 8.66 -3.79 -16.07
CA VAL A 390 8.83 -3.79 -14.60
C VAL A 390 10.13 -4.52 -14.24
N GLY A 391 10.37 -5.69 -14.84
CA GLY A 391 11.60 -6.46 -14.67
C GLY A 391 12.87 -5.65 -14.97
N TRP A 392 12.88 -4.85 -16.04
CA TRP A 392 14.01 -3.97 -16.37
C TRP A 392 14.25 -2.88 -15.32
N LYS A 393 13.19 -2.22 -14.84
CA LYS A 393 13.31 -1.21 -13.77
C LYS A 393 13.87 -1.82 -12.49
N LEU A 394 13.39 -3.00 -12.09
CA LEU A 394 13.90 -3.73 -10.93
C LEU A 394 15.35 -4.17 -11.12
N ALA A 395 15.73 -4.62 -12.31
CA ALA A 395 17.12 -5.00 -12.61
C ALA A 395 18.08 -3.82 -12.59
N GLN A 396 17.62 -2.63 -13.01
CA GLN A 396 18.39 -1.40 -12.88
C GLN A 396 18.63 -1.05 -11.42
N LEU A 397 17.60 -1.09 -10.57
CA LEU A 397 17.73 -0.88 -9.13
C LEU A 397 18.71 -1.88 -8.51
N ALA A 398 18.52 -3.18 -8.77
CA ALA A 398 19.37 -4.24 -8.24
C ALA A 398 20.85 -4.01 -8.53
N ARG A 399 21.17 -3.56 -9.75
CA ARG A 399 22.54 -3.21 -10.15
C ARG A 399 23.10 -2.05 -9.33
N THR A 400 22.30 -1.01 -9.11
CA THR A 400 22.71 0.17 -8.31
C THR A 400 23.05 -0.20 -6.87
N ILE A 401 22.34 -1.18 -6.30
CA ILE A 401 22.54 -1.62 -4.90
C ILE A 401 23.36 -2.91 -4.76
N GLY A 402 23.95 -3.41 -5.84
CA GLY A 402 24.87 -4.56 -5.82
C GLY A 402 24.23 -5.93 -5.56
N VAL A 403 22.96 -6.13 -5.93
CA VAL A 403 22.25 -7.42 -5.82
C VAL A 403 22.32 -8.18 -7.16
N GLU A 404 22.80 -9.42 -7.15
CA GLU A 404 22.69 -10.33 -8.30
C GLU A 404 21.21 -10.65 -8.52
N PHE A 405 20.65 -10.21 -9.65
CA PHE A 405 19.21 -10.27 -9.90
C PHE A 405 18.84 -10.98 -11.20
N GLU A 406 17.86 -11.87 -11.11
CA GLU A 406 17.23 -12.57 -12.24
C GLU A 406 15.73 -12.31 -12.21
N PHE A 407 15.15 -11.90 -13.35
CA PHE A 407 13.72 -11.66 -13.48
C PHE A 407 13.10 -12.57 -14.54
N ARG A 408 11.90 -13.08 -14.26
CA ARG A 408 11.07 -13.79 -15.24
C ARG A 408 9.62 -13.31 -15.15
N GLY A 409 9.09 -12.75 -16.23
CA GLY A 409 7.67 -12.47 -16.38
C GLY A 409 6.93 -13.75 -16.81
N PHE A 410 5.76 -14.01 -16.22
CA PHE A 410 4.90 -15.12 -16.60
C PHE A 410 3.47 -14.62 -16.86
N VAL A 411 3.01 -14.75 -18.10
CA VAL A 411 1.67 -14.30 -18.49
C VAL A 411 0.68 -15.44 -18.30
N ALA A 412 -0.37 -15.21 -17.50
CA ALA A 412 -1.43 -16.18 -17.26
C ALA A 412 -2.79 -15.49 -17.15
N SER A 413 -3.81 -16.03 -17.82
CA SER A 413 -5.19 -15.53 -17.68
C SER A 413 -5.80 -15.86 -16.32
N SER A 414 -5.32 -16.92 -15.67
CA SER A 414 -5.72 -17.31 -14.32
C SER A 414 -4.55 -17.99 -13.61
N LEU A 415 -4.41 -17.73 -12.31
CA LEU A 415 -3.45 -18.45 -11.47
C LEU A 415 -3.74 -19.96 -11.42
N ALA A 416 -4.99 -20.37 -11.63
CA ALA A 416 -5.36 -21.77 -11.71
C ALA A 416 -4.72 -22.48 -12.91
N ASP A 417 -4.23 -21.76 -13.92
CA ASP A 417 -3.59 -22.36 -15.09
C ASP A 417 -2.07 -22.54 -14.89
N LEU A 418 -1.53 -22.12 -13.74
CA LEU A 418 -0.12 -22.23 -13.41
C LEU A 418 0.24 -23.62 -12.88
N GLU A 419 1.27 -24.21 -13.47
CA GLU A 419 1.92 -25.46 -13.01
C GLU A 419 3.34 -25.17 -12.54
N ALA A 420 3.81 -25.87 -11.50
CA ALA A 420 5.11 -25.59 -10.87
C ALA A 420 6.29 -25.87 -11.84
N GLU A 421 6.11 -26.82 -12.74
CA GLU A 421 7.06 -27.24 -13.76
C GLU A 421 7.36 -26.11 -14.76
N MET A 422 6.43 -25.15 -14.93
CA MET A 422 6.59 -24.02 -15.83
C MET A 422 7.58 -22.97 -15.31
N LEU A 423 7.89 -23.01 -14.01
CA LEU A 423 8.60 -21.94 -13.29
C LEU A 423 10.12 -22.14 -13.19
N ASP A 424 10.68 -23.18 -13.84
CA ASP A 424 12.10 -23.53 -13.80
C ASP A 424 12.66 -23.51 -12.37
N LEU A 425 11.99 -24.21 -11.46
CA LEU A 425 12.37 -24.25 -10.05
C LEU A 425 13.70 -24.98 -9.88
N ARG A 426 14.58 -24.40 -9.05
CA ARG A 426 15.83 -25.04 -8.65
C ARG A 426 15.57 -25.92 -7.42
N PRO A 427 16.40 -26.96 -7.17
CA PRO A 427 16.26 -27.78 -5.98
C PRO A 427 16.28 -26.94 -4.68
N PRO A 428 15.47 -27.29 -3.66
CA PRO A 428 15.38 -26.54 -2.40
C PRO A 428 16.71 -26.39 -1.64
N GLU A 429 17.66 -27.29 -1.88
CA GLU A 429 19.00 -27.23 -1.30
C GLU A 429 19.87 -26.13 -1.93
N VAL A 430 19.52 -25.67 -3.13
CA VAL A 430 20.25 -24.67 -3.91
C VAL A 430 19.59 -23.29 -3.82
N GLU A 431 18.26 -23.23 -3.85
CA GLU A 431 17.51 -21.98 -3.87
C GLU A 431 16.28 -22.05 -2.96
N ALA A 432 16.14 -21.07 -2.06
CA ALA A 432 14.96 -20.96 -1.21
C ALA A 432 13.84 -20.22 -1.93
N VAL A 433 12.68 -20.86 -2.08
CA VAL A 433 11.51 -20.29 -2.76
C VAL A 433 10.55 -19.67 -1.74
N ALA A 434 9.99 -18.50 -2.05
CA ALA A 434 8.82 -17.93 -1.39
C ALA A 434 7.71 -17.69 -2.43
N VAL A 435 6.46 -17.93 -2.05
CA VAL A 435 5.29 -17.56 -2.86
C VAL A 435 4.60 -16.37 -2.19
N ASN A 436 4.30 -15.33 -2.95
CA ASN A 436 3.62 -14.13 -2.46
C ASN A 436 2.32 -13.93 -3.24
N SER A 437 1.24 -13.63 -2.52
CA SER A 437 -0.06 -13.31 -3.11
C SER A 437 -0.72 -12.18 -2.32
N VAL A 438 -1.01 -11.06 -2.99
CA VAL A 438 -1.64 -9.87 -2.40
C VAL A 438 -2.88 -9.55 -3.21
N PHE A 439 -4.07 -9.78 -2.63
CA PHE A 439 -5.37 -9.55 -3.25
C PHE A 439 -5.59 -10.31 -4.57
N GLU A 440 -5.11 -11.56 -4.66
CA GLU A 440 -5.27 -12.37 -5.88
C GLU A 440 -6.08 -13.65 -5.66
N LEU A 441 -6.09 -14.25 -4.46
CA LEU A 441 -6.72 -15.55 -4.27
C LEU A 441 -8.24 -15.46 -4.28
N HIS A 442 -8.83 -14.41 -3.70
CA HIS A 442 -10.30 -14.27 -3.66
C HIS A 442 -10.93 -14.32 -5.07
N ARG A 443 -10.21 -13.89 -6.10
CA ARG A 443 -10.68 -13.87 -7.50
C ARG A 443 -10.88 -15.26 -8.09
N LEU A 444 -10.24 -16.29 -7.52
CA LEU A 444 -10.33 -17.69 -7.96
C LEU A 444 -11.57 -18.42 -7.41
N LEU A 445 -12.33 -17.78 -6.53
CA LEU A 445 -13.51 -18.37 -5.90
C LEU A 445 -14.75 -18.39 -6.81
N ASP A 446 -14.66 -17.79 -7.99
CA ASP A 446 -15.69 -17.86 -9.04
C ASP A 446 -15.74 -19.25 -9.72
N ARG A 447 -14.58 -19.92 -9.81
CA ARG A 447 -14.39 -21.23 -10.45
C ARG A 447 -14.29 -22.33 -9.40
N PRO A 448 -15.22 -23.32 -9.39
CA PRO A 448 -15.13 -24.47 -8.50
C PRO A 448 -13.77 -25.18 -8.63
N GLY A 449 -13.08 -25.38 -7.50
CA GLY A 449 -11.76 -26.03 -7.45
C GLY A 449 -10.57 -25.16 -7.88
N GLY A 450 -10.78 -23.89 -8.26
CA GLY A 450 -9.69 -22.98 -8.66
C GLY A 450 -8.65 -22.79 -7.55
N ILE A 451 -9.11 -22.53 -6.32
CA ILE A 451 -8.25 -22.45 -5.13
C ILE A 451 -7.50 -23.75 -4.88
N ASP A 452 -8.19 -24.90 -4.92
CA ASP A 452 -7.55 -26.20 -4.64
C ASP A 452 -6.44 -26.51 -5.64
N LYS A 453 -6.64 -26.16 -6.92
CA LYS A 453 -5.62 -26.29 -7.96
C LYS A 453 -4.41 -25.39 -7.68
N VAL A 454 -4.63 -24.12 -7.34
CA VAL A 454 -3.55 -23.19 -7.01
C VAL A 454 -2.78 -23.63 -5.76
N LEU A 455 -3.47 -24.03 -4.69
CA LEU A 455 -2.83 -24.56 -3.48
C LEU A 455 -2.04 -25.84 -3.81
N GLY A 456 -2.53 -26.69 -4.70
CA GLY A 456 -1.81 -27.84 -5.24
C GLY A 456 -0.51 -27.43 -5.96
N SER A 457 -0.57 -26.43 -6.84
CA SER A 457 0.61 -25.88 -7.52
C SER A 457 1.61 -25.29 -6.52
N ILE A 458 1.16 -24.52 -5.52
CA ILE A 458 2.03 -23.99 -4.45
C ILE A 458 2.74 -25.13 -3.71
N LYS A 459 2.07 -26.24 -3.41
CA LYS A 459 2.74 -27.41 -2.80
C LYS A 459 3.83 -27.98 -3.69
N ALA A 460 3.55 -28.12 -4.98
CA ALA A 460 4.51 -28.64 -5.95
C ALA A 460 5.74 -27.73 -6.05
N MET A 461 5.59 -26.42 -5.82
CA MET A 461 6.71 -25.47 -5.74
C MET A 461 7.62 -25.67 -4.52
N ARG A 462 7.15 -26.39 -3.49
CA ARG A 462 7.86 -26.63 -2.22
C ARG A 462 8.45 -25.35 -1.58
N PRO A 463 7.66 -24.29 -1.39
CA PRO A 463 8.16 -23.02 -0.87
C PRO A 463 8.59 -23.16 0.59
N LYS A 464 9.59 -22.36 0.96
CA LYS A 464 10.01 -22.17 2.35
C LYS A 464 8.97 -21.36 3.14
N ILE A 465 8.30 -20.41 2.48
CA ILE A 465 7.22 -19.61 3.03
C ILE A 465 6.23 -19.22 1.93
N VAL A 466 4.96 -19.09 2.30
CA VAL A 466 3.90 -18.52 1.48
C VAL A 466 3.32 -17.33 2.24
N THR A 467 3.32 -16.14 1.66
CA THR A 467 2.71 -14.92 2.22
C THR A 467 1.43 -14.60 1.48
N ILE A 468 0.34 -14.47 2.23
CA ILE A 468 -0.99 -14.17 1.71
C ILE A 468 -1.48 -12.89 2.36
N VAL A 469 -1.93 -11.94 1.53
CA VAL A 469 -2.65 -10.76 2.00
C VAL A 469 -4.00 -10.70 1.31
N GLU A 470 -5.07 -10.67 2.09
CA GLU A 470 -6.45 -10.66 1.60
C GLU A 470 -7.29 -9.60 2.32
N GLN A 471 -8.44 -9.28 1.74
CA GLN A 471 -9.43 -8.39 2.35
C GLN A 471 -10.23 -9.13 3.42
N GLU A 472 -10.30 -8.56 4.63
CA GLU A 472 -11.04 -9.11 5.77
C GLU A 472 -12.53 -8.73 5.66
N ALA A 473 -13.26 -9.45 4.81
CA ALA A 473 -14.70 -9.28 4.64
C ALA A 473 -15.37 -10.57 4.15
N ASN A 474 -16.64 -10.80 4.53
CA ASN A 474 -17.42 -11.93 4.01
C ASN A 474 -18.32 -11.50 2.85
N HIS A 475 -17.72 -11.24 1.69
CA HIS A 475 -18.45 -10.91 0.46
C HIS A 475 -18.79 -12.13 -0.39
N ASN A 476 -18.42 -13.35 0.02
CA ASN A 476 -18.68 -14.57 -0.76
C ASN A 476 -19.89 -15.39 -0.28
N GLY A 477 -20.62 -14.95 0.75
CA GLY A 477 -21.81 -15.64 1.26
C GLY A 477 -22.91 -15.86 0.20
N PRO A 478 -23.78 -16.89 0.33
CA PRO A 478 -24.77 -17.23 -0.70
C PRO A 478 -25.95 -16.25 -0.78
N VAL A 479 -26.32 -15.60 0.33
CA VAL A 479 -27.46 -14.69 0.43
C VAL A 479 -27.06 -13.28 0.01
N PHE A 480 -27.81 -12.66 -0.90
CA PHE A 480 -27.51 -11.33 -1.44
C PHE A 480 -27.58 -10.23 -0.37
N LEU A 481 -28.62 -10.21 0.45
CA LEU A 481 -28.80 -9.17 1.48
C LEU A 481 -27.68 -9.20 2.53
N ASP A 482 -27.20 -10.40 2.90
CA ASP A 482 -26.07 -10.56 3.83
C ASP A 482 -24.79 -9.97 3.22
N ARG A 483 -24.49 -10.33 1.96
CA ARG A 483 -23.35 -9.75 1.21
C ARG A 483 -23.46 -8.23 1.10
N PHE A 484 -24.64 -7.72 0.77
CA PHE A 484 -24.89 -6.29 0.61
C PHE A 484 -24.64 -5.53 1.92
N THR A 485 -25.15 -6.07 3.03
CA THR A 485 -25.01 -5.45 4.35
C THR A 485 -23.55 -5.45 4.78
N GLU A 486 -22.85 -6.58 4.62
CA GLU A 486 -21.43 -6.68 4.94
C GLU A 486 -20.58 -5.72 4.09
N ALA A 487 -20.82 -5.68 2.77
CA ALA A 487 -20.16 -4.76 1.86
C ALA A 487 -20.41 -3.30 2.22
N LEU A 488 -21.65 -2.93 2.57
CA LEU A 488 -21.98 -1.56 2.97
C LEU A 488 -21.13 -1.16 4.17
N HIS A 489 -21.05 -2.00 5.20
CA HIS A 489 -20.24 -1.69 6.37
C HIS A 489 -18.73 -1.68 6.05
N TYR A 490 -18.23 -2.62 5.23
CA TYR A 490 -16.82 -2.71 4.86
C TYR A 490 -16.35 -1.47 4.08
N TYR A 491 -17.05 -1.14 2.99
CA TYR A 491 -16.69 0.00 2.17
C TYR A 491 -17.01 1.33 2.87
N SER A 492 -18.01 1.41 3.75
CA SER A 492 -18.16 2.60 4.61
C SER A 492 -16.91 2.89 5.43
N SER A 493 -16.28 1.88 6.04
CA SER A 493 -15.04 2.06 6.80
C SER A 493 -13.85 2.44 5.91
N LEU A 494 -13.74 1.88 4.70
CA LEU A 494 -12.69 2.28 3.75
C LEU A 494 -12.84 3.73 3.29
N PHE A 495 -14.05 4.14 2.90
CA PHE A 495 -14.28 5.53 2.50
C PHE A 495 -14.09 6.52 3.65
N ASP A 496 -14.49 6.17 4.87
CA ASP A 496 -14.22 6.96 6.08
C ASP A 496 -12.69 7.14 6.30
N SER A 497 -11.92 6.06 6.12
CA SER A 497 -10.45 6.11 6.21
C SER A 497 -9.78 6.98 5.14
N LEU A 498 -10.39 7.10 3.95
CA LEU A 498 -9.90 7.97 2.88
C LEU A 498 -10.14 9.45 3.20
N GLU A 499 -11.21 9.79 3.91
CA GLU A 499 -11.44 11.17 4.35
C GLU A 499 -10.50 11.59 5.48
N GLY A 500 -10.08 10.63 6.29
CA GLY A 500 -9.07 10.85 7.33
C GLY A 500 -7.63 10.92 6.83
N SER A 501 -7.32 10.67 5.55
CA SER A 501 -5.94 10.49 5.09
C SER A 501 -5.08 11.77 5.03
N GLY A 502 -5.68 12.95 5.28
CA GLY A 502 -4.99 14.24 5.27
C GLY A 502 -4.63 14.77 3.88
N VAL A 503 -4.97 14.01 2.82
CA VAL A 503 -4.85 14.45 1.43
C VAL A 503 -5.83 15.58 1.15
N THR A 504 -5.42 16.58 0.36
CA THR A 504 -6.28 17.71 0.02
C THR A 504 -7.60 17.21 -0.58
N PRO A 505 -8.76 17.69 -0.08
CA PRO A 505 -10.04 17.37 -0.69
C PRO A 505 -9.96 17.68 -2.19
N THR A 506 -10.37 16.73 -3.04
CA THR A 506 -10.33 16.79 -4.53
C THR A 506 -8.99 16.54 -5.23
N SER A 507 -8.00 15.93 -4.58
CA SER A 507 -6.82 15.42 -5.32
C SER A 507 -7.21 14.34 -6.34
N GLN A 508 -6.46 14.24 -7.44
CA GLN A 508 -6.65 13.19 -8.44
C GLN A 508 -6.49 11.79 -7.83
N ASP A 509 -5.52 11.61 -6.93
CA ASP A 509 -5.26 10.32 -6.27
C ASP A 509 -6.45 9.86 -5.43
N LEU A 510 -7.10 10.78 -4.71
CA LEU A 510 -8.27 10.48 -3.89
C LEU A 510 -9.45 10.05 -4.78
N VAL A 511 -9.72 10.77 -5.86
CA VAL A 511 -10.81 10.43 -6.81
C VAL A 511 -10.57 9.06 -7.46
N MET A 512 -9.33 8.78 -7.86
CA MET A 512 -8.97 7.48 -8.45
C MET A 512 -9.05 6.34 -7.41
N SER A 513 -8.69 6.59 -6.15
CA SER A 513 -8.87 5.65 -5.05
C SER A 513 -10.34 5.36 -4.76
N GLU A 514 -11.20 6.38 -4.81
CA GLU A 514 -12.64 6.21 -4.68
C GLU A 514 -13.22 5.39 -5.83
N LEU A 515 -12.75 5.62 -7.06
CA LEU A 515 -13.13 4.82 -8.23
C LEU A 515 -12.66 3.37 -8.11
N TYR A 516 -11.45 3.13 -7.61
CA TYR A 516 -10.93 1.79 -7.33
C TYR A 516 -11.89 1.01 -6.43
N LEU A 517 -12.29 1.60 -5.30
CA LEU A 517 -13.27 0.97 -4.38
C LEU A 517 -14.68 0.87 -4.99
N GLY A 518 -15.11 1.91 -5.71
CA GLY A 518 -16.42 1.94 -6.38
C GLY A 518 -16.60 0.81 -7.39
N ARG A 519 -15.54 0.43 -8.09
CA ARG A 519 -15.54 -0.72 -9.00
C ARG A 519 -15.71 -2.04 -8.28
N GLN A 520 -15.06 -2.22 -7.13
CA GLN A 520 -15.24 -3.42 -6.32
C GLN A 520 -16.67 -3.49 -5.78
N ILE A 521 -17.22 -2.38 -5.26
CA ILE A 521 -18.64 -2.28 -4.83
C ILE A 521 -19.57 -2.71 -5.96
N CYS A 522 -19.35 -2.20 -7.18
CA CYS A 522 -20.13 -2.58 -8.35
C CYS A 522 -20.05 -4.08 -8.62
N ASN A 523 -18.87 -4.70 -8.52
CA ASN A 523 -18.74 -6.14 -8.75
C ASN A 523 -19.44 -6.98 -7.66
N VAL A 524 -19.24 -6.64 -6.38
CA VAL A 524 -19.86 -7.34 -5.24
C VAL A 524 -21.38 -7.29 -5.30
N VAL A 525 -21.94 -6.11 -5.59
CA VAL A 525 -23.38 -5.85 -5.50
C VAL A 525 -24.09 -6.17 -6.82
N ALA A 526 -23.56 -5.79 -7.97
CA ALA A 526 -24.27 -5.93 -9.24
C ALA A 526 -24.11 -7.31 -9.87
N CYS A 527 -22.93 -7.91 -9.82
CA CYS A 527 -22.63 -9.16 -10.54
C CYS A 527 -23.09 -10.41 -9.77
N GLU A 528 -23.18 -11.54 -10.49
CA GLU A 528 -23.36 -12.90 -9.95
C GLU A 528 -22.59 -13.91 -10.80
N GLY A 529 -22.53 -15.17 -10.37
CA GLY A 529 -21.87 -16.23 -11.15
C GLY A 529 -20.39 -15.93 -11.42
N ALA A 530 -19.91 -16.24 -12.62
CA ALA A 530 -18.50 -16.02 -13.00
C ALA A 530 -18.14 -14.52 -13.09
N ASP A 531 -19.10 -13.64 -13.37
CA ASP A 531 -18.86 -12.20 -13.51
C ASP A 531 -18.59 -11.51 -12.17
N ARG A 532 -18.91 -12.17 -11.05
CA ARG A 532 -18.60 -11.70 -9.70
C ARG A 532 -17.26 -12.28 -9.25
N VAL A 533 -16.22 -11.45 -9.27
CA VAL A 533 -14.83 -11.83 -8.96
C VAL A 533 -14.35 -11.31 -7.60
N GLU A 534 -14.94 -10.23 -7.08
CA GLU A 534 -14.64 -9.66 -5.76
C GLU A 534 -15.32 -10.50 -4.66
N ARG A 535 -14.77 -11.70 -4.43
CA ARG A 535 -15.34 -12.73 -3.54
C ARG A 535 -14.55 -12.85 -2.24
N HIS A 536 -14.44 -11.76 -1.49
CA HIS A 536 -13.68 -11.76 -0.24
C HIS A 536 -14.22 -12.79 0.75
N GLU A 537 -13.29 -13.44 1.46
CA GLU A 537 -13.53 -14.33 2.58
C GLU A 537 -12.68 -13.87 3.77
N THR A 538 -13.16 -14.14 4.98
CA THR A 538 -12.45 -13.80 6.23
C THR A 538 -11.17 -14.62 6.42
N LEU A 539 -10.24 -14.13 7.22
CA LEU A 539 -9.04 -14.83 7.64
C LEU A 539 -9.36 -16.21 8.24
N ALA A 540 -10.47 -16.38 8.95
CA ALA A 540 -10.88 -17.68 9.48
C ALA A 540 -11.20 -18.70 8.36
N GLN A 541 -11.82 -18.24 7.27
CA GLN A 541 -12.11 -19.06 6.10
C GLN A 541 -10.81 -19.39 5.33
N TRP A 542 -9.94 -18.39 5.12
CA TRP A 542 -8.64 -18.61 4.50
C TRP A 542 -7.78 -19.61 5.30
N ARG A 543 -7.73 -19.48 6.62
CA ARG A 543 -7.05 -20.45 7.50
C ARG A 543 -7.55 -21.87 7.28
N THR A 544 -8.87 -22.04 7.28
CA THR A 544 -9.49 -23.36 7.06
C THR A 544 -9.06 -23.97 5.72
N ARG A 545 -8.94 -23.16 4.67
CA ARG A 545 -8.49 -23.62 3.34
C ARG A 545 -7.03 -24.05 3.36
N PHE A 546 -6.14 -23.24 3.93
CA PHE A 546 -4.71 -23.56 4.03
C PHE A 546 -4.45 -24.78 4.91
N ASP A 547 -5.12 -24.87 6.07
CA ASP A 547 -5.04 -26.02 6.97
C ASP A 547 -5.52 -27.31 6.28
N SER A 548 -6.67 -27.25 5.58
CA SER A 548 -7.21 -28.38 4.82
C SER A 548 -6.30 -28.77 3.65
N ALA A 549 -5.58 -27.80 3.10
CA ALA A 549 -4.54 -28.01 2.13
C ALA A 549 -3.20 -28.38 2.78
N GLY A 550 -3.09 -28.72 4.06
CA GLY A 550 -1.84 -29.22 4.65
C GLY A 550 -0.70 -28.19 4.70
N PHE A 551 -1.05 -26.92 4.87
CA PHE A 551 -0.12 -25.87 5.27
C PHE A 551 -0.24 -25.63 6.77
N ASP A 552 0.88 -25.35 7.43
CA ASP A 552 0.93 -24.90 8.82
C ASP A 552 1.09 -23.38 8.85
N PRO A 553 0.39 -22.66 9.76
CA PRO A 553 0.57 -21.22 9.92
C PRO A 553 1.96 -20.89 10.47
N VAL A 554 2.49 -19.74 10.04
CA VAL A 554 3.75 -19.15 10.50
C VAL A 554 3.43 -17.81 11.15
N HIS A 555 3.90 -17.61 12.38
CA HIS A 555 3.69 -16.35 13.10
C HIS A 555 4.51 -15.23 12.45
N LEU A 556 3.83 -14.15 12.09
CA LEU A 556 4.46 -12.89 11.72
C LEU A 556 5.13 -12.30 12.97
N GLY A 557 6.46 -12.16 12.92
CA GLY A 557 7.26 -11.75 14.07
C GLY A 557 7.02 -10.31 14.53
N SER A 558 7.55 -9.98 15.72
CA SER A 558 7.41 -8.63 16.30
C SER A 558 8.03 -7.53 15.43
N ASN A 559 8.97 -7.85 14.55
CA ASN A 559 9.53 -6.90 13.60
C ASN A 559 8.48 -6.43 12.57
N ALA A 560 7.67 -7.36 12.05
CA ALA A 560 6.61 -7.03 11.09
C ALA A 560 5.56 -6.13 11.75
N PHE A 561 5.17 -6.46 12.99
CA PHE A 561 4.25 -5.64 13.79
C PHE A 561 4.77 -4.23 14.01
N LYS A 562 6.06 -4.08 14.39
CA LYS A 562 6.68 -2.77 14.63
C LYS A 562 6.79 -1.94 13.36
N GLN A 563 7.21 -2.54 12.24
CA GLN A 563 7.29 -1.83 10.96
C GLN A 563 5.91 -1.37 10.49
N ALA A 564 4.90 -2.24 10.59
CA ALA A 564 3.52 -1.89 10.29
C ALA A 564 3.01 -0.75 11.17
N SER A 565 3.26 -0.82 12.48
CA SER A 565 2.86 0.22 13.43
C SER A 565 3.53 1.57 13.14
N MET A 566 4.82 1.55 12.80
CA MET A 566 5.58 2.75 12.41
C MET A 566 5.06 3.34 11.10
N LEU A 567 4.77 2.50 10.10
CA LEU A 567 4.13 2.94 8.85
C LEU A 567 2.83 3.68 9.16
N LEU A 568 1.92 3.08 9.93
CA LEU A 568 0.62 3.69 10.21
C LEU A 568 0.72 4.98 11.02
N ALA A 569 1.71 5.11 11.91
CA ALA A 569 1.94 6.34 12.65
C ALA A 569 2.28 7.54 11.74
N LEU A 570 2.82 7.29 10.53
CA LEU A 570 3.09 8.31 9.53
C LEU A 570 1.85 8.71 8.71
N PHE A 571 0.80 7.89 8.69
CA PHE A 571 -0.45 8.19 7.99
C PHE A 571 -1.47 8.80 8.94
N ALA A 572 -2.17 9.84 8.49
CA ALA A 572 -3.25 10.50 9.25
C ALA A 572 -2.86 10.92 10.69
N GLY A 573 -1.58 11.21 10.95
CA GLY A 573 -1.06 11.53 12.29
C GLY A 573 -1.20 10.38 13.31
N GLY A 574 -1.38 9.14 12.85
CA GLY A 574 -1.60 7.96 13.68
C GLY A 574 -3.02 7.78 14.22
N ASP A 575 -3.98 8.61 13.79
CA ASP A 575 -5.39 8.47 14.18
C ASP A 575 -6.16 7.56 13.22
N GLY A 576 -7.13 6.83 13.76
CA GLY A 576 -7.99 5.90 13.02
C GLY A 576 -7.37 4.55 12.68
N TYR A 577 -6.22 4.50 11.97
CA TYR A 577 -5.59 3.24 11.55
C TYR A 577 -5.03 2.43 12.73
N ARG A 578 -5.20 1.10 12.71
CA ARG A 578 -4.68 0.19 13.74
C ARG A 578 -4.10 -1.09 13.15
N VAL A 579 -2.98 -1.55 13.74
CA VAL A 579 -2.47 -2.92 13.55
C VAL A 579 -2.91 -3.78 14.72
N GLU A 580 -3.45 -4.96 14.44
CA GLU A 580 -3.79 -5.96 15.44
C GLU A 580 -3.11 -7.29 15.13
N GLU A 581 -2.58 -7.96 16.15
CA GLU A 581 -2.14 -9.35 16.00
C GLU A 581 -3.32 -10.29 16.26
N ASN A 582 -3.54 -11.23 15.36
CA ASN A 582 -4.57 -12.25 15.48
C ASN A 582 -3.94 -13.61 15.20
N ASN A 583 -3.65 -14.39 16.23
CA ASN A 583 -3.08 -15.76 16.14
C ASN A 583 -1.90 -15.84 15.15
N GLY A 584 -0.88 -14.98 15.31
CA GLY A 584 0.28 -14.96 14.43
C GLY A 584 0.08 -14.32 13.05
N CYS A 585 -1.12 -13.84 12.72
CA CYS A 585 -1.37 -12.99 11.55
C CYS A 585 -1.45 -11.52 11.99
N LEU A 586 -1.27 -10.60 11.05
CA LEU A 586 -1.37 -9.16 11.31
C LEU A 586 -2.54 -8.59 10.51
N MET A 587 -3.39 -7.82 11.17
CA MET A 587 -4.56 -7.21 10.56
C MET A 587 -4.39 -5.69 10.59
N LEU A 588 -4.66 -5.04 9.47
CA LEU A 588 -4.81 -3.60 9.40
C LEU A 588 -6.30 -3.26 9.41
N GLY A 589 -6.70 -2.43 10.37
CA GLY A 589 -8.06 -1.95 10.51
C GLY A 589 -8.16 -0.43 10.51
N TRP A 590 -9.39 0.03 10.30
CA TRP A 590 -9.81 1.41 10.54
C TRP A 590 -10.73 1.44 11.76
N HIS A 591 -10.34 2.21 12.77
CA HIS A 591 -10.91 2.17 14.12
C HIS A 591 -10.96 0.75 14.68
N THR A 592 -12.15 0.17 14.83
CA THR A 592 -12.37 -1.17 15.40
C THR A 592 -12.64 -2.23 14.35
N ARG A 593 -12.62 -1.85 13.07
CA ARG A 593 -12.91 -2.77 11.97
C ARG A 593 -11.62 -3.21 11.28
N PRO A 594 -11.26 -4.50 11.35
CA PRO A 594 -10.26 -5.10 10.48
C PRO A 594 -10.69 -4.97 9.01
N LEU A 595 -9.76 -4.61 8.13
CA LEU A 595 -10.04 -4.40 6.70
C LEU A 595 -9.19 -5.30 5.81
N ILE A 596 -7.93 -5.52 6.15
CA ILE A 596 -7.06 -6.43 5.44
C ILE A 596 -6.24 -7.25 6.44
N ASP A 597 -5.86 -8.45 6.05
CA ASP A 597 -5.02 -9.33 6.85
C ASP A 597 -3.81 -9.82 6.06
N THR A 598 -2.66 -9.90 6.74
CA THR A 598 -1.46 -10.60 6.27
C THR A 598 -1.31 -11.87 7.08
N SER A 599 -1.16 -13.00 6.40
CA SER A 599 -0.85 -14.30 6.97
C SER A 599 0.35 -14.95 6.27
N ALA A 600 1.05 -15.83 6.99
CA ALA A 600 2.18 -16.58 6.46
C ALA A 600 2.03 -18.07 6.74
N TRP A 601 2.53 -18.90 5.82
CA TRP A 601 2.29 -20.33 5.80
C TRP A 601 3.52 -21.10 5.35
N ARG A 602 3.62 -22.37 5.75
CA ARG A 602 4.62 -23.32 5.26
C ARG A 602 4.00 -24.69 5.03
N LEU A 603 4.62 -25.54 4.23
CA LEU A 603 4.15 -26.92 4.09
C LEU A 603 4.27 -27.68 5.42
N ALA A 604 3.20 -28.39 5.79
CA ALA A 604 3.22 -29.22 6.98
C ALA A 604 4.27 -30.34 6.85
N ALA A 605 4.92 -30.68 7.97
CA ALA A 605 6.03 -31.64 8.00
C ALA A 605 5.63 -33.12 7.69
N GLY A 606 4.42 -33.37 7.19
CA GLY A 606 3.84 -34.70 6.98
C GLY A 606 4.16 -35.38 5.65
N ASP A 607 4.56 -34.65 4.61
CA ASP A 607 4.66 -35.21 3.25
C ASP A 607 6.04 -35.82 2.92
N SER A 608 7.01 -35.67 3.82
CA SER A 608 8.35 -36.25 3.69
C SER A 608 8.44 -37.72 4.16
N ARG A 609 7.44 -38.22 4.90
CA ARG A 609 7.44 -39.60 5.43
C ARG A 609 6.85 -40.65 4.49
N LEU A 610 6.06 -40.25 3.50
CA LEU A 610 5.43 -41.21 2.57
C LEU A 610 6.34 -41.65 1.41
N ARG A 611 7.50 -41.00 1.21
CA ARG A 611 8.44 -41.36 0.13
C ARG A 611 9.65 -42.20 0.56
N VAL A 612 9.86 -42.40 1.87
CA VAL A 612 10.99 -43.21 2.36
C VAL A 612 10.62 -44.71 2.47
N ASN A 613 9.33 -45.06 2.45
CA ASN A 613 8.87 -46.44 2.63
C ASN A 613 8.67 -47.24 1.32
N SER A 614 9.04 -46.70 0.16
CA SER A 614 8.88 -47.39 -1.15
C SER A 614 10.22 -47.78 -1.81
N ALA A 615 11.34 -47.67 -1.09
CA ALA A 615 12.66 -48.02 -1.61
C ALA A 615 13.45 -48.88 -0.62
N GLU A 616 12.87 -49.99 -0.15
CA GLU A 616 13.68 -51.05 0.46
C GLU A 616 12.99 -52.41 0.33
N PHE A 617 13.76 -53.39 -0.15
CA PHE A 617 13.49 -54.82 -0.31
C PHE A 617 12.71 -55.30 -1.54
N GLU A 618 13.46 -55.67 -2.58
CA GLU A 618 13.47 -57.06 -3.09
C GLU A 618 14.77 -57.34 -3.87
N LEU A 619 15.71 -58.07 -3.24
CA LEU A 619 16.79 -58.76 -3.93
C LEU A 619 16.40 -60.23 -4.08
N PRO A 620 16.39 -60.81 -5.29
CA PRO A 620 16.07 -62.22 -5.46
C PRO A 620 17.25 -63.11 -5.04
N ASN A 621 17.00 -64.01 -4.09
CA ASN A 621 17.88 -65.11 -3.71
C ASN A 621 18.12 -66.03 -4.93
N LEU A 622 19.38 -66.10 -5.39
CA LEU A 622 19.82 -67.09 -6.37
C LEU A 622 21.03 -67.85 -5.81
N PHE A 623 20.79 -68.94 -5.08
CA PHE A 623 21.80 -69.97 -4.84
C PHE A 623 21.15 -71.37 -4.77
N HIS A 624 21.40 -72.12 -5.85
CA HIS A 624 21.66 -73.57 -5.97
C HIS A 624 21.08 -74.54 -4.91
N VAL A 625 20.21 -75.43 -5.39
CA VAL A 625 20.05 -76.80 -4.85
C VAL A 625 20.86 -77.75 -5.73
N VAL A 626 21.82 -78.44 -5.10
CA VAL A 626 22.39 -79.70 -5.58
C VAL A 626 21.64 -80.81 -4.90
N SER A 627 20.89 -81.60 -5.67
CA SER A 627 20.70 -83.07 -5.60
C SER A 627 19.48 -83.47 -6.43
#